data_AF-A0AAJ0HCX4-F1
#
_entry.id   AF-A0AAJ0HCX4-F1
#
_cell.length_a   1.000
_cell.length_b   1.000
_cell.length_c   1.000
_cell.angle_alpha   90.00
_cell.angle_beta   90.00
_cell.angle_gamma   90.00
#
_symmetry.space_group_name_H-M   'P 1'
#
loop_
_entity.id
_entity.type
_entity.pdbx_description
1 polymer ?
#
loop_
_entity_poly.entity_id
_entity_poly.type
_entity_poly.pdbx_seq_one_letter_code
_entity_poly.pdbx_strand_id
1 'polypeptide(L)'
;MWAMQTAAASSVGARVLGEIEEASLDEILASLRTGFATATATATATATETTPSTTTTTNEPDNPPSPAALPRTFPIPRLNDLATRHFRATQSAPLAVTGRHLPLLYTLLAALLTPPHRSAVALVDFTSRFDPLRLLTTHPALTRADLAHLHITRPPRGTPAHMAHCIAAMEEYMLYTPHASRTRPWWGTVVIGGGLNPAVELPASTAARVAVTADWKGWLRVDRGEVPAFWDLGVEEALGDRERRQRAVEEAGWVGVSAWGVVVFGEGATG
;
A
#
# COMPACT_ATOMS: atom_id res chain seq x y z
N MET A 1 -40.01 15.74 -13.94
CA MET A 1 -40.63 14.40 -13.92
C MET A 1 -40.30 13.76 -15.26
N TRP A 2 -39.34 12.83 -15.30
CA TRP A 2 -39.14 11.78 -16.32
C TRP A 2 -38.18 10.73 -15.74
N ALA A 3 -38.48 9.47 -16.04
CA ALA A 3 -38.07 8.29 -15.29
C ALA A 3 -36.65 7.80 -15.60
N MET A 4 -36.00 7.24 -14.57
CA MET A 4 -34.81 6.41 -14.70
C MET A 4 -35.21 5.03 -15.23
N GLN A 5 -34.52 4.54 -16.25
CA GLN A 5 -34.32 3.10 -16.44
C GLN A 5 -33.03 2.83 -17.21
N THR A 6 -32.46 1.65 -16.95
CA THR A 6 -31.15 1.10 -17.35
C THR A 6 -30.02 1.46 -16.37
N ALA A 7 -29.23 0.54 -15.82
CA ALA A 7 -28.88 -0.80 -16.25
C ALA A 7 -28.55 -1.71 -15.05
N ALA A 8 -29.15 -2.90 -15.02
CA ALA A 8 -28.69 -4.03 -14.22
C ALA A 8 -28.36 -5.17 -15.19
N ALA A 9 -27.16 -5.14 -15.78
CA ALA A 9 -26.53 -6.29 -16.44
C ALA A 9 -25.10 -5.93 -16.86
N SER A 10 -24.10 -6.18 -16.00
CA SER A 10 -22.70 -6.30 -16.45
C SER A 10 -21.73 -6.99 -15.46
N SER A 11 -22.14 -7.48 -14.29
CA SER A 11 -21.15 -7.95 -13.28
C SER A 11 -20.85 -9.45 -13.27
N VAL A 12 -21.30 -10.24 -14.25
CA VAL A 12 -21.12 -11.71 -14.21
C VAL A 12 -20.03 -12.23 -15.18
N GLY A 13 -19.40 -11.35 -15.97
CA GLY A 13 -18.54 -11.76 -17.10
C GLY A 13 -17.05 -12.00 -16.85
N ALA A 14 -16.53 -12.09 -15.62
CA ALA A 14 -15.07 -12.11 -15.40
C ALA A 14 -14.52 -13.19 -14.45
N ARG A 15 -15.31 -14.23 -14.09
CA ARG A 15 -14.86 -15.33 -13.22
C ARG A 15 -14.92 -16.71 -13.89
N VAL A 16 -14.35 -16.87 -15.08
CA VAL A 16 -14.40 -18.18 -15.78
C VAL A 16 -13.06 -18.67 -16.34
N LEU A 17 -11.91 -18.05 -16.08
CA LEU A 17 -10.63 -18.63 -16.54
C LEU A 17 -9.56 -18.55 -15.45
N GLY A 18 -9.57 -19.55 -14.57
CA GLY A 18 -8.53 -19.67 -13.53
C GLY A 18 -8.55 -20.94 -12.70
N GLU A 19 -9.64 -21.69 -12.62
CA GLU A 19 -9.71 -22.93 -11.84
C GLU A 19 -10.46 -23.99 -12.65
N ILE A 20 -9.68 -24.87 -13.30
CA ILE A 20 -10.18 -26.19 -13.70
C ILE A 20 -10.00 -27.07 -12.47
N GLU A 21 -10.96 -27.00 -11.55
CA GLU A 21 -11.27 -28.10 -10.65
C GLU A 21 -12.63 -28.65 -11.11
N GLU A 22 -12.74 -29.98 -11.23
CA GLU A 22 -13.92 -30.70 -11.72
C GLU A 22 -15.10 -30.54 -10.75
N ALA A 23 -15.73 -29.37 -10.76
CA ALA A 23 -16.98 -29.14 -10.06
C ALA A 23 -18.09 -29.93 -10.76
N SER A 24 -18.80 -30.77 -9.99
CA SER A 24 -19.98 -31.48 -10.45
C SER A 24 -21.04 -30.49 -10.93
N LEU A 25 -21.70 -30.81 -12.06
CA LEU A 25 -22.71 -29.95 -12.69
C LEU A 25 -23.88 -29.63 -11.72
N ASP A 26 -24.17 -30.53 -10.78
CA ASP A 26 -25.18 -30.34 -9.74
C ASP A 26 -24.77 -29.29 -8.71
N GLU A 27 -23.48 -29.16 -8.42
CA GLU A 27 -22.95 -28.19 -7.45
C GLU A 27 -23.01 -26.76 -8.01
N ILE A 28 -22.74 -26.61 -9.31
CA ILE A 28 -22.90 -25.35 -10.04
C ILE A 28 -24.37 -24.94 -10.09
N LEU A 29 -25.28 -25.89 -10.36
CA LEU A 29 -26.72 -25.63 -10.38
C LEU A 29 -27.30 -25.30 -8.99
N ALA A 30 -26.80 -25.95 -7.94
CA ALA A 30 -27.17 -25.66 -6.56
C ALA A 30 -26.76 -24.23 -6.15
N SER A 31 -25.53 -23.84 -6.49
CA SER A 31 -25.01 -22.48 -6.23
C SER A 31 -25.83 -21.40 -6.96
N LEU A 32 -26.17 -21.63 -8.23
CA LEU A 32 -27.02 -20.74 -9.01
C LEU A 32 -28.44 -20.59 -8.43
N ARG A 33 -29.09 -21.70 -8.05
CA ARG A 33 -30.44 -21.66 -7.46
C ARG A 33 -30.46 -20.93 -6.12
N THR A 34 -29.42 -21.12 -5.30
CA THR A 34 -29.27 -20.42 -4.01
C THR A 34 -29.08 -18.92 -4.21
N GLY A 35 -28.31 -18.52 -5.24
CA GLY A 35 -28.14 -17.13 -5.63
C GLY A 35 -29.45 -16.45 -6.07
N PHE A 36 -30.28 -17.13 -6.87
CA PHE A 36 -31.59 -16.60 -7.28
C PHE A 36 -32.58 -16.51 -6.10
N ALA A 37 -32.63 -17.50 -5.22
CA ALA A 37 -33.51 -17.45 -4.04
C ALA A 37 -33.19 -16.26 -3.13
N THR A 38 -31.90 -15.98 -2.94
CA THR A 38 -31.41 -14.85 -2.13
C THR A 38 -31.74 -13.49 -2.78
N ALA A 39 -31.61 -13.39 -4.11
CA ALA A 39 -32.00 -12.19 -4.85
C ALA A 39 -33.52 -11.94 -4.81
N THR A 40 -34.32 -13.01 -4.80
CA THR A 40 -35.80 -12.91 -4.77
C THR A 40 -36.32 -12.51 -3.38
N ALA A 41 -35.67 -13.00 -2.30
CA ALA A 41 -36.01 -12.62 -0.93
C ALA A 41 -35.73 -11.13 -0.65
N THR A 42 -34.67 -10.58 -1.25
CA THR A 42 -34.29 -9.16 -1.07
C THR A 42 -35.28 -8.19 -1.74
N ALA A 43 -36.04 -8.65 -2.75
CA ALA A 43 -37.00 -7.81 -3.47
C ALA A 43 -38.39 -7.71 -2.80
N THR A 44 -38.68 -8.53 -1.78
CA THR A 44 -40.04 -8.66 -1.21
C THR A 44 -40.18 -8.01 0.18
N ALA A 45 -39.09 -7.52 0.79
CA ALA A 45 -39.08 -7.03 2.17
C ALA A 45 -39.23 -5.48 2.29
N THR A 46 -40.14 -4.86 1.54
CA THR A 46 -40.51 -3.46 1.74
C THR A 46 -42.02 -3.27 1.73
N ALA A 47 -42.71 -3.66 2.81
CA ALA A 47 -44.01 -3.10 3.19
C ALA A 47 -44.42 -3.49 4.63
N THR A 48 -44.64 -2.45 5.46
CA THR A 48 -45.57 -2.38 6.61
C THR A 48 -45.15 -2.90 8.00
N GLU A 49 -44.64 -1.96 8.80
CA GLU A 49 -45.13 -1.47 10.12
C GLU A 49 -45.65 -2.40 11.25
N THR A 50 -45.23 -2.00 12.47
CA THR A 50 -45.84 -2.15 13.82
C THR A 50 -45.22 -3.18 14.79
N THR A 51 -44.65 -2.64 15.88
CA THR A 51 -44.10 -3.28 17.10
C THR A 51 -45.23 -3.86 17.98
N PRO A 52 -44.98 -4.87 18.86
CA PRO A 52 -44.34 -4.59 20.15
C PRO A 52 -43.35 -5.66 20.66
N SER A 53 -42.61 -5.21 21.68
CA SER A 53 -41.47 -5.78 22.41
C SER A 53 -41.54 -7.26 22.83
N THR A 54 -40.41 -7.97 22.73
CA THR A 54 -40.00 -9.05 23.65
C THR A 54 -38.47 -9.14 23.68
N THR A 55 -37.93 -9.16 24.89
CA THR A 55 -36.52 -9.28 25.26
C THR A 55 -35.91 -10.60 24.80
N THR A 56 -34.99 -10.59 23.84
CA THR A 56 -34.02 -11.69 23.66
C THR A 56 -32.72 -11.17 23.05
N THR A 57 -31.64 -11.39 23.78
CA THR A 57 -30.23 -11.32 23.36
C THR A 57 -30.07 -12.07 22.04
N THR A 58 -29.84 -11.38 20.92
CA THR A 58 -29.60 -12.05 19.63
C THR A 58 -28.26 -11.60 19.10
N ASN A 59 -27.33 -12.56 19.07
CA ASN A 59 -26.04 -12.50 18.40
C ASN A 59 -26.25 -12.05 16.95
N GLU A 60 -25.62 -10.93 16.59
CA GLU A 60 -25.47 -10.52 15.20
C GLU A 60 -24.61 -11.59 14.50
N PRO A 61 -25.06 -12.16 13.36
CA PRO A 61 -24.24 -13.11 12.64
C PRO A 61 -23.05 -12.38 12.03
N ASP A 62 -21.86 -12.78 12.47
CA ASP A 62 -20.56 -12.38 11.93
C ASP A 62 -20.61 -12.28 10.40
N ASN A 63 -20.58 -11.06 9.89
CA ASN A 63 -20.24 -10.81 8.50
C ASN A 63 -18.80 -11.35 8.31
N PRO A 64 -18.54 -12.32 7.40
CA PRO A 64 -17.20 -12.85 7.25
C PRO A 64 -16.22 -11.72 6.91
N PRO A 65 -15.03 -11.69 7.51
CA PRO A 65 -14.04 -10.66 7.21
C PRO A 65 -13.74 -10.67 5.72
N SER A 66 -13.92 -9.51 5.07
CA SER A 66 -13.53 -9.30 3.68
C SER A 66 -12.09 -9.79 3.50
N PRO A 67 -11.79 -10.60 2.46
CA PRO A 67 -10.45 -11.17 2.30
C PRO A 67 -9.44 -10.04 2.18
N ALA A 68 -8.40 -10.09 3.01
CA ALA A 68 -7.31 -9.13 2.97
C ALA A 68 -6.65 -9.17 1.60
N ALA A 69 -6.41 -7.99 1.02
CA ALA A 69 -5.71 -7.88 -0.26
C ALA A 69 -4.35 -8.59 -0.17
N LEU A 70 -3.91 -9.24 -1.25
CA LEU A 70 -2.58 -9.82 -1.29
C LEU A 70 -1.50 -8.71 -1.19
N PRO A 71 -0.34 -8.97 -0.58
CA PRO A 71 0.77 -8.03 -0.58
C PRO A 71 1.19 -7.65 -1.99
N ARG A 72 1.60 -6.40 -2.17
CA ARG A 72 2.17 -5.94 -3.45
C ARG A 72 3.54 -6.58 -3.68
N THR A 73 3.86 -6.81 -4.95
CA THR A 73 5.22 -7.16 -5.35
C THR A 73 6.05 -5.89 -5.43
N PHE A 74 7.14 -5.87 -4.67
CA PHE A 74 8.13 -4.80 -4.63
C PHE A 74 9.28 -5.11 -5.60
N PRO A 75 9.89 -4.10 -6.23
CA PRO A 75 11.08 -4.22 -7.07
C PRO A 75 12.37 -4.54 -6.26
N ILE A 76 12.25 -4.77 -4.95
CA ILE A 76 13.31 -5.19 -4.06
C ILE A 76 13.01 -6.64 -3.67
N PRO A 77 13.63 -7.66 -4.29
CA PRO A 77 13.21 -9.06 -4.13
C PRO A 77 13.14 -9.53 -2.67
N ARG A 78 14.15 -9.20 -1.86
CA ARG A 78 14.20 -9.55 -0.43
C ARG A 78 13.03 -8.95 0.38
N LEU A 79 12.48 -7.83 -0.06
CA LEU A 79 11.31 -7.22 0.59
C LEU A 79 10.04 -8.04 0.37
N ASN A 80 9.93 -8.74 -0.76
CA ASN A 80 8.81 -9.65 -1.04
C ASN A 80 8.79 -10.85 -0.09
N ASP A 81 9.96 -11.40 0.24
CA ASP A 81 10.08 -12.50 1.19
C ASP A 81 9.58 -12.10 2.58
N LEU A 82 9.99 -10.91 3.05
CA LEU A 82 9.56 -10.36 4.33
C LEU A 82 8.05 -10.05 4.34
N ALA A 83 7.56 -9.39 3.29
CA ALA A 83 6.13 -9.05 3.16
C ALA A 83 5.26 -10.31 3.12
N THR A 84 5.70 -11.36 2.43
CA THR A 84 4.99 -12.65 2.36
C THR A 84 4.93 -13.32 3.73
N ARG A 85 6.03 -13.33 4.49
CA ARG A 85 6.06 -13.89 5.85
C ARG A 85 5.17 -13.09 6.82
N HIS A 86 5.24 -11.76 6.75
CA HIS A 86 4.36 -10.88 7.52
C HIS A 86 2.89 -11.16 7.21
N PHE A 87 2.52 -11.21 5.92
CA PHE A 87 1.14 -11.47 5.50
C PHE A 87 0.63 -12.82 5.95
N ARG A 88 1.43 -13.89 5.83
CA ARG A 88 1.06 -15.22 6.34
C ARG A 88 0.77 -15.19 7.84
N ALA A 89 1.54 -14.42 8.62
CA ALA A 89 1.39 -14.35 10.07
C ALA A 89 0.24 -13.43 10.53
N THR A 90 -0.07 -12.37 9.79
CA THR A 90 -0.93 -11.28 10.27
C THR A 90 -2.14 -10.98 9.40
N GLN A 91 -2.19 -11.54 8.18
CA GLN A 91 -3.15 -11.19 7.14
C GLN A 91 -3.17 -9.69 6.76
N SER A 92 -2.15 -8.92 7.13
CA SER A 92 -2.03 -7.52 6.75
C SER A 92 -1.10 -7.36 5.55
N ALA A 93 -1.64 -6.78 4.48
CA ALA A 93 -1.00 -6.65 3.17
C ALA A 93 0.00 -5.49 3.03
N PRO A 94 -0.27 -4.28 3.56
CA PRO A 94 0.60 -3.14 3.30
C PRO A 94 1.98 -3.31 3.93
N LEU A 95 2.99 -2.82 3.23
CA LEU A 95 4.32 -2.65 3.81
C LEU A 95 4.29 -1.44 4.75
N ALA A 96 4.38 -1.71 6.06
CA ALA A 96 4.30 -0.71 7.11
C ALA A 96 5.71 -0.42 7.66
N VAL A 97 6.26 0.72 7.23
CA VAL A 97 7.66 1.12 7.48
C VAL A 97 7.74 2.13 8.62
N THR A 98 8.74 1.97 9.49
CA THR A 98 9.08 2.92 10.57
C THR A 98 10.57 3.29 10.56
N GLY A 99 10.97 4.23 11.42
CA GLY A 99 12.34 4.75 11.50
C GLY A 99 12.67 5.71 10.36
N ARG A 100 13.89 5.59 9.81
CA ARG A 100 14.39 6.39 8.69
C ARG A 100 13.85 5.85 7.36
N HIS A 101 12.55 6.01 7.13
CA HIS A 101 11.84 5.39 6.00
C HIS A 101 12.14 6.03 4.63
N LEU A 102 12.48 7.32 4.56
CA LEU A 102 12.67 8.04 3.28
C LEU A 102 13.66 7.37 2.31
N PRO A 103 14.85 6.92 2.74
CA PRO A 103 15.77 6.17 1.87
C PRO A 103 15.14 4.95 1.19
N LEU A 104 14.37 4.14 1.94
CA LEU A 104 13.67 3.00 1.37
C LEU A 104 12.64 3.45 0.34
N LEU A 105 11.88 4.51 0.64
CA LEU A 105 10.90 5.06 -0.29
C LEU A 105 11.57 5.60 -1.55
N TYR A 106 12.72 6.28 -1.45
CA TYR A 106 13.46 6.75 -2.62
C TYR A 106 13.93 5.60 -3.50
N THR A 107 14.51 4.55 -2.91
CA THR A 107 14.92 3.34 -3.65
C THR A 107 13.74 2.64 -4.31
N LEU A 108 12.64 2.47 -3.57
CA LEU A 108 11.43 1.83 -4.07
C LEU A 108 10.82 2.61 -5.23
N LEU A 109 10.57 3.91 -5.04
CA LEU A 109 9.94 4.76 -6.04
C LEU A 109 10.80 4.85 -7.30
N ALA A 110 12.12 5.00 -7.16
CA ALA A 110 12.97 5.06 -8.35
C ALA A 110 12.94 3.77 -9.16
N ALA A 111 13.01 2.62 -8.50
CA ALA A 111 12.93 1.32 -9.17
C ALA A 111 11.57 1.08 -9.84
N LEU A 112 10.47 1.58 -9.25
CA LEU A 112 9.13 1.51 -9.84
C LEU A 112 8.97 2.43 -11.05
N LEU A 113 9.51 3.65 -10.99
CA LEU A 113 9.36 4.67 -12.04
C LEU A 113 10.25 4.39 -13.26
N THR A 114 11.34 3.65 -13.11
CA THR A 114 12.32 3.36 -14.17
C THR A 114 12.12 1.97 -14.79
N PRO A 115 12.77 1.64 -15.93
CA PRO A 115 12.82 0.27 -16.42
C PRO A 115 13.40 -0.69 -15.37
N PRO A 116 12.88 -1.92 -15.26
CA PRO A 116 11.88 -2.55 -16.14
C PRO A 116 10.42 -2.24 -15.79
N HIS A 117 10.14 -1.67 -14.61
CA HIS A 117 8.77 -1.59 -14.07
C HIS A 117 7.90 -0.53 -14.74
N ARG A 118 8.49 0.64 -15.08
CA ARG A 118 7.81 1.77 -15.73
C ARG A 118 6.39 2.01 -15.20
N SER A 119 6.24 2.00 -13.89
CA SER A 119 4.95 2.13 -13.22
C SER A 119 4.61 3.59 -12.95
N ALA A 120 3.33 3.86 -12.73
CA ALA A 120 2.85 5.09 -12.12
C ALA A 120 2.62 4.85 -10.63
N VAL A 121 2.96 5.84 -9.79
CA VAL A 121 2.83 5.74 -8.33
C VAL A 121 2.15 6.98 -7.78
N ALA A 122 1.24 6.77 -6.83
CA ALA A 122 0.63 7.84 -6.06
C ALA A 122 1.31 7.96 -4.70
N LEU A 123 1.51 9.18 -4.22
CA LEU A 123 2.13 9.47 -2.94
C LEU A 123 1.34 10.55 -2.19
N VAL A 124 0.89 10.20 -0.99
CA VAL A 124 0.19 11.11 -0.07
C VAL A 124 1.13 11.41 1.09
N ASP A 125 1.63 12.64 1.19
CA ASP A 125 2.61 13.05 2.21
C ASP A 125 2.01 14.06 3.18
N PHE A 126 1.64 13.57 4.37
CA PHE A 126 1.13 14.37 5.50
C PHE A 126 2.25 15.00 6.34
N THR A 127 3.52 14.79 5.97
CA THR A 127 4.68 15.35 6.66
C THR A 127 5.34 16.48 5.90
N SER A 128 5.07 16.59 4.59
CA SER A 128 5.71 17.52 3.65
C SER A 128 7.24 17.41 3.64
N ARG A 129 7.78 16.23 4.00
CA ARG A 129 9.23 15.97 4.06
C ARG A 129 9.74 15.24 2.83
N PHE A 130 8.86 14.64 2.03
CA PHE A 130 9.27 13.96 0.82
C PHE A 130 9.63 14.97 -0.27
N ASP A 131 10.89 14.99 -0.68
CA ASP A 131 11.37 15.80 -1.80
C ASP A 131 11.52 14.93 -3.06
N PRO A 132 10.71 15.14 -4.12
CA PRO A 132 10.82 14.36 -5.36
C PRO A 132 12.13 14.60 -6.11
N LEU A 133 12.79 15.75 -5.95
CA LEU A 133 14.03 16.05 -6.67
C LEU A 133 15.19 15.20 -6.18
N ARG A 134 15.14 14.71 -4.94
CA ARG A 134 16.13 13.74 -4.41
C ARG A 134 16.12 12.42 -5.17
N LEU A 135 15.04 12.06 -5.87
CA LEU A 135 15.04 10.87 -6.72
C LEU A 135 16.05 11.00 -7.87
N LEU A 136 16.20 12.21 -8.45
CA LEU A 136 17.13 12.46 -9.55
C LEU A 136 18.59 12.40 -9.10
N THR A 137 18.88 12.76 -7.85
CA THR A 137 20.24 12.72 -7.30
C THR A 137 20.63 11.33 -6.81
N THR A 138 19.66 10.51 -6.41
CA THR A 138 19.90 9.21 -5.77
C THR A 138 19.88 8.06 -6.79
N HIS A 139 19.25 8.25 -7.95
CA HIS A 139 19.08 7.20 -8.95
C HIS A 139 19.42 7.69 -10.36
N PRO A 140 20.61 7.39 -10.90
CA PRO A 140 21.09 7.95 -12.16
C PRO A 140 20.27 7.51 -13.39
N ALA A 141 19.57 6.37 -13.30
CA ALA A 141 18.68 5.88 -14.35
C ALA A 141 17.33 6.64 -14.40
N LEU A 142 16.99 7.40 -13.37
CA LEU A 142 15.72 8.12 -13.27
C LEU A 142 15.84 9.48 -13.96
N THR A 143 14.94 9.73 -14.91
CA THR A 143 14.89 11.00 -15.64
C THR A 143 13.80 11.92 -15.12
N ARG A 144 13.87 13.22 -15.46
CA ARG A 144 12.78 14.16 -15.15
C ARG A 144 11.44 13.73 -15.78
N ALA A 145 11.47 13.05 -16.93
CA ALA A 145 10.25 12.52 -17.55
C ALA A 145 9.60 11.43 -16.69
N ASP A 146 10.39 10.63 -15.96
CA ASP A 146 9.86 9.60 -15.07
C ASP A 146 9.13 10.20 -13.87
N LEU A 147 9.54 11.38 -13.39
CA LEU A 147 8.84 12.09 -12.30
C LEU A 147 7.42 12.52 -12.68
N ALA A 148 7.08 12.65 -13.97
CA ALA A 148 5.70 12.90 -14.41
C ALA A 148 4.73 11.75 -14.08
N HIS A 149 5.27 10.61 -13.62
CA HIS A 149 4.53 9.42 -13.22
C HIS A 149 4.49 9.20 -11.71
N LEU A 150 5.02 10.14 -10.93
CA LEU A 150 4.86 10.21 -9.48
C LEU A 150 3.88 11.33 -9.12
N HIS A 151 2.66 10.95 -8.74
CA HIS A 151 1.60 11.89 -8.38
C HIS A 151 1.62 12.14 -6.89
N ILE A 152 1.92 13.37 -6.48
CA ILE A 152 2.12 13.74 -5.08
C ILE A 152 1.03 14.69 -4.62
N THR A 153 0.34 14.32 -3.54
CA THR A 153 -0.52 15.23 -2.79
C THR A 153 0.07 15.46 -1.41
N ARG A 154 0.13 16.72 -0.97
CA ARG A 154 0.59 17.13 0.36
C ARG A 154 -0.54 17.79 1.15
N PRO A 155 -1.54 17.03 1.58
CA PRO A 155 -2.60 17.56 2.43
C PRO A 155 -2.05 17.95 3.81
N PRO A 156 -2.69 18.92 4.49
CA PRO A 156 -2.40 19.17 5.90
C PRO A 156 -2.72 17.91 6.72
N ARG A 157 -2.09 17.79 7.89
CA ARG A 157 -2.48 16.75 8.85
C ARG A 157 -3.93 17.01 9.31
N GLY A 158 -4.69 15.93 9.42
CA GLY A 158 -6.10 16.02 9.79
C GLY A 158 -6.57 14.78 10.54
N THR A 159 -7.89 14.67 10.67
CA THR A 159 -8.53 13.50 11.28
C THR A 159 -8.36 12.25 10.41
N PRO A 160 -8.52 11.03 10.96
CA PRO A 160 -8.57 9.79 10.18
C PRO A 160 -9.50 9.85 8.98
N ALA A 161 -10.69 10.44 9.15
CA ALA A 161 -11.65 10.64 8.06
C ALA A 161 -11.12 11.55 6.94
N HIS A 162 -10.42 12.64 7.29
CA HIS A 162 -9.78 13.51 6.30
C HIS A 162 -8.70 12.76 5.51
N MET A 163 -7.88 11.97 6.20
CA MET A 163 -6.81 11.22 5.55
C MET A 163 -7.36 10.12 4.64
N ALA A 164 -8.39 9.40 5.08
CA ALA A 164 -9.11 8.42 4.25
C ALA A 164 -9.67 9.07 2.99
N HIS A 165 -10.27 10.26 3.12
CA HIS A 165 -10.77 11.04 1.99
C HIS A 165 -9.64 11.44 1.02
N CYS A 166 -8.48 11.90 1.51
CA CYS A 166 -7.34 12.22 0.65
C CYS A 166 -6.82 11.00 -0.13
N ILE A 167 -6.78 9.82 0.50
CA ILE A 167 -6.35 8.58 -0.17
C ILE A 167 -7.37 8.17 -1.24
N ALA A 168 -8.66 8.22 -0.91
CA ALA A 168 -9.74 7.92 -1.86
C ALA A 168 -9.76 8.90 -3.05
N ALA A 169 -9.55 10.20 -2.80
CA ALA A 169 -9.48 11.22 -3.85
C ALA A 169 -8.27 11.00 -4.78
N MET A 170 -7.12 10.60 -4.23
CA MET A 170 -5.95 10.25 -5.03
C MET A 170 -6.21 9.03 -5.93
N GLU A 171 -6.89 8.02 -5.39
CA GLU A 171 -7.30 6.84 -6.13
C GLU A 171 -8.29 7.17 -7.26
N GLU A 172 -9.29 8.00 -6.98
CA GLU A 172 -10.23 8.50 -7.99
C GLU A 172 -9.50 9.26 -9.10
N TYR A 173 -8.55 10.13 -8.73
CA TYR A 173 -7.70 10.84 -9.66
C TYR A 173 -6.89 9.89 -10.55
N MET A 174 -6.22 8.89 -9.97
CA MET A 174 -5.38 7.92 -10.69
C MET A 174 -6.17 7.01 -11.65
N LEU A 175 -7.45 6.77 -11.39
CA LEU A 175 -8.27 5.85 -12.18
C LEU A 175 -9.13 6.56 -13.21
N TYR A 176 -9.72 7.69 -12.84
CA TYR A 176 -10.82 8.28 -13.61
C TYR A 176 -10.47 9.64 -14.20
N THR A 177 -9.44 10.33 -13.69
CA THR A 177 -9.06 11.65 -14.20
C THR A 177 -8.05 11.54 -15.35
N PRO A 178 -8.08 12.45 -16.35
CA PRO A 178 -7.06 12.51 -17.38
C PRO A 178 -5.68 12.91 -16.82
N HIS A 179 -4.66 12.08 -17.06
CA HIS A 179 -3.27 12.39 -16.72
C HIS A 179 -2.27 11.65 -17.63
N ALA A 180 -1.05 12.15 -17.75
CA ALA A 180 0.00 11.59 -18.64
C ALA A 180 0.43 10.15 -18.29
N SER A 181 0.07 9.66 -17.11
CA SER A 181 0.47 8.34 -16.61
C SER A 181 -0.42 7.16 -17.05
N ARG A 182 -1.46 7.38 -17.87
CA ARG A 182 -2.39 6.31 -18.28
C ARG A 182 -1.74 5.22 -19.14
N THR A 183 -0.55 5.47 -19.69
CA THR A 183 0.23 4.51 -20.45
C THR A 183 1.09 3.59 -19.57
N ARG A 184 1.11 3.82 -18.25
CA ARG A 184 1.87 3.04 -17.27
C ARG A 184 0.91 2.34 -16.31
N PRO A 185 1.21 1.10 -15.87
CA PRO A 185 0.42 0.45 -14.84
C PRO A 185 0.51 1.24 -13.54
N TRP A 186 -0.63 1.51 -12.90
CA TRP A 186 -0.64 2.07 -11.56
C TRP A 186 -0.28 0.99 -10.55
N TRP A 187 0.85 1.16 -9.86
CA TRP A 187 1.36 0.18 -8.91
C TRP A 187 0.64 0.23 -7.55
N GLY A 188 0.29 1.43 -7.09
CA GLY A 188 -0.43 1.64 -5.83
C GLY A 188 -0.15 3.00 -5.20
N THR A 189 -0.62 3.17 -3.96
CA THR A 189 -0.44 4.39 -3.16
C THR A 189 0.58 4.18 -2.04
N VAL A 190 1.49 5.14 -1.90
CA VAL A 190 2.42 5.29 -0.77
C VAL A 190 1.89 6.40 0.14
N VAL A 191 1.78 6.14 1.43
CA VAL A 191 1.34 7.12 2.44
C VAL A 191 2.46 7.41 3.41
N ILE A 192 2.77 8.69 3.63
CA ILE A 192 3.79 9.15 4.58
C ILE A 192 3.13 9.99 5.68
N GLY A 193 3.30 9.55 6.92
CA GLY A 193 2.73 10.16 8.11
C GLY A 193 1.22 9.93 8.25
N GLY A 194 0.62 10.67 9.19
CA GLY A 194 -0.82 10.70 9.42
C GLY A 194 -1.30 9.80 10.57
N GLY A 195 -0.47 8.96 11.15
CA GLY A 195 -0.84 8.00 12.20
C GLY A 195 -1.56 6.77 11.67
N LEU A 196 -1.69 6.62 10.34
CA LEU A 196 -2.36 5.51 9.66
C LEU A 196 -1.48 4.25 9.52
N ASN A 197 -0.57 4.00 10.45
CA ASN A 197 0.36 2.88 10.36
C ASN A 197 0.18 1.93 11.57
N PRO A 198 -0.32 0.68 11.37
CA PRO A 198 -0.85 0.15 10.11
C PRO A 198 -2.17 0.84 9.73
N ALA A 199 -2.59 0.71 8.47
CA ALA A 199 -3.78 1.34 7.90
C ALA A 199 -5.12 0.77 8.42
N VAL A 200 -5.19 0.42 9.72
CA VAL A 200 -6.28 -0.33 10.37
C VAL A 200 -7.56 0.50 10.49
N GLU A 201 -7.44 1.83 10.49
CA GLU A 201 -8.59 2.74 10.61
C GLU A 201 -9.19 3.15 9.25
N LEU A 202 -8.63 2.65 8.13
CA LEU A 202 -9.16 2.95 6.80
C LEU A 202 -10.26 1.95 6.41
N PRO A 203 -11.27 2.38 5.62
CA PRO A 203 -12.19 1.46 4.97
C PRO A 203 -11.42 0.39 4.17
N ALA A 204 -11.88 -0.86 4.20
CA ALA A 204 -11.17 -1.99 3.58
C ALA A 204 -10.85 -1.78 2.09
N SER A 205 -11.76 -1.12 1.35
CA SER A 205 -11.56 -0.76 -0.06
C SER A 205 -10.38 0.19 -0.26
N THR A 206 -10.24 1.20 0.61
CA THR A 206 -9.14 2.17 0.62
C THR A 206 -7.84 1.51 1.08
N ALA A 207 -7.90 0.69 2.14
CA ALA A 207 -6.74 -0.02 2.66
C ALA A 207 -6.11 -0.99 1.63
N ALA A 208 -6.93 -1.65 0.80
CA ALA A 208 -6.47 -2.56 -0.26
C ALA A 208 -5.62 -1.89 -1.35
N ARG A 209 -5.70 -0.57 -1.49
CA ARG A 209 -4.95 0.22 -2.49
C ARG A 209 -3.69 0.88 -1.91
N VAL A 210 -3.57 0.91 -0.59
CA VAL A 210 -2.35 1.35 0.10
C VAL A 210 -1.32 0.24 0.04
N ALA A 211 -0.27 0.46 -0.75
CA ALA A 211 0.84 -0.48 -0.88
C ALA A 211 1.86 -0.32 0.23
N VAL A 212 2.13 0.92 0.64
CA VAL A 212 3.14 1.28 1.62
C VAL A 212 2.60 2.36 2.55
N THR A 213 2.82 2.18 3.84
CA THR A 213 2.64 3.21 4.87
C THR A 213 3.98 3.47 5.54
N ALA A 214 4.29 4.73 5.80
CA ALA A 214 5.54 5.12 6.47
C ALA A 214 5.22 6.10 7.60
N ASP A 215 5.42 5.66 8.85
CA ASP A 215 5.15 6.51 10.03
C ASP A 215 5.94 6.04 11.26
N TRP A 216 5.63 6.58 12.44
CA TRP A 216 6.25 6.23 13.71
C TRP A 216 5.99 4.77 14.14
N LYS A 217 4.86 4.19 13.74
CA LYS A 217 4.55 2.75 13.88
C LYS A 217 4.85 2.03 12.56
N GLY A 218 5.16 0.74 12.63
CA GLY A 218 5.40 -0.11 11.46
C GLY A 218 6.07 -1.42 11.85
N TRP A 219 6.01 -2.42 10.97
CA TRP A 219 6.62 -3.74 11.19
C TRP A 219 8.01 -3.89 10.57
N LEU A 220 8.38 -3.02 9.62
CA LEU A 220 9.72 -2.92 9.06
C LEU A 220 10.38 -1.62 9.52
N ARG A 221 11.36 -1.71 10.40
CA ARG A 221 12.13 -0.55 10.88
C ARG A 221 13.34 -0.32 9.98
N VAL A 222 13.48 0.88 9.43
CA VAL A 222 14.64 1.25 8.62
C VAL A 222 15.61 2.08 9.46
N ASP A 223 16.86 1.63 9.49
CA ASP A 223 17.99 2.31 10.12
C ASP A 223 19.17 2.40 9.16
N ARG A 224 20.19 3.19 9.52
CA ARG A 224 21.45 3.22 8.78
C ARG A 224 22.17 1.89 9.02
N GLY A 225 22.87 1.37 8.01
CA GLY A 225 23.79 0.26 8.22
C GLY A 225 24.88 0.61 9.24
N GLU A 226 25.54 -0.43 9.75
CA GLU A 226 26.58 -0.28 10.76
C GLU A 226 27.73 0.55 10.20
N VAL A 227 28.03 1.67 10.86
CA VAL A 227 29.18 2.52 10.54
C VAL A 227 30.27 2.19 11.55
N PRO A 228 31.51 1.88 11.13
CA PRO A 228 32.62 1.65 12.04
C PRO A 228 32.72 2.78 13.05
N ALA A 229 32.86 2.42 14.32
CA ALA A 229 32.87 3.43 15.36
C ALA A 229 34.24 4.12 15.48
N PHE A 230 34.22 5.39 15.86
CA PHE A 230 35.39 6.29 15.82
C PHE A 230 35.82 6.75 17.23
N TRP A 231 35.78 5.85 18.22
CA TRP A 231 35.89 6.19 19.64
C TRP A 231 37.27 6.75 20.06
N ASP A 232 38.33 6.51 19.27
CA ASP A 232 39.71 6.83 19.65
C ASP A 232 40.30 8.08 18.96
N LEU A 233 39.50 8.90 18.27
CA LEU A 233 39.99 10.08 17.54
C LEU A 233 39.90 11.39 18.32
N GLY A 234 41.00 12.14 18.37
CA GLY A 234 41.04 13.50 18.91
C GLY A 234 40.23 14.51 18.08
N VAL A 235 39.86 15.66 18.66
CA VAL A 235 38.97 16.67 18.01
C VAL A 235 39.53 17.21 16.69
N GLU A 236 40.84 17.45 16.58
CA GLU A 236 41.46 17.93 15.34
C GLU A 236 41.50 16.85 14.26
N GLU A 237 41.85 15.62 14.64
CA GLU A 237 41.79 14.46 13.76
C GLU A 237 40.34 14.21 13.31
N ALA A 238 39.37 14.49 14.17
CA ALA A 238 37.96 14.39 13.86
C ALA A 238 37.44 15.42 12.85
N LEU A 239 38.04 16.60 12.78
CA LEU A 239 37.74 17.60 11.76
C LEU A 239 38.42 17.24 10.42
N GLY A 240 39.66 16.73 10.46
CA GLY A 240 40.38 16.25 9.27
C GLY A 240 39.75 15.03 8.61
N ASP A 241 39.18 14.11 9.42
CA ASP A 241 38.55 12.88 8.92
C ASP A 241 37.05 13.04 8.61
N ARG A 242 36.48 14.25 8.71
CA ARG A 242 35.03 14.48 8.51
C ARG A 242 34.55 13.95 7.16
N GLU A 243 35.28 14.21 6.09
CA GLU A 243 34.93 13.74 4.74
C GLU A 243 35.02 12.20 4.64
N ARG A 244 36.05 11.59 5.25
CA ARG A 244 36.19 10.14 5.31
C ARG A 244 35.02 9.50 6.06
N ARG A 245 34.60 10.08 7.19
CA ARG A 245 33.47 9.58 7.98
C ARG A 245 32.15 9.79 7.27
N GLN A 246 31.96 10.93 6.63
CA GLN A 246 30.77 11.17 5.80
C GLN A 246 30.69 10.13 4.68
N ARG A 247 31.81 9.81 4.02
CA ARG A 247 31.89 8.76 3.01
C ARG A 247 31.59 7.37 3.58
N ALA A 248 32.19 7.00 4.71
CA ALA A 248 31.90 5.72 5.38
C ALA A 248 30.44 5.61 5.80
N VAL A 249 29.86 6.72 6.28
CA VAL A 249 28.43 6.80 6.56
C VAL A 249 27.65 6.59 5.28
N GLU A 250 27.97 7.26 4.18
CA GLU A 250 27.34 7.14 2.84
C GLU A 250 27.42 5.71 2.26
N GLU A 251 28.55 5.04 2.43
CA GLU A 251 28.84 3.67 1.98
C GLU A 251 28.16 2.59 2.84
N ALA A 252 27.85 2.85 4.12
CA ALA A 252 27.28 1.84 5.02
C ALA A 252 25.89 1.32 4.60
N GLY A 253 25.25 1.92 3.60
CA GLY A 253 23.95 1.47 3.11
C GLY A 253 22.83 1.58 4.17
N TRP A 254 21.67 1.06 3.84
CA TRP A 254 20.48 1.10 4.68
C TRP A 254 20.02 -0.31 5.01
N VAL A 255 19.49 -0.46 6.22
CA VAL A 255 19.05 -1.76 6.73
C VAL A 255 17.61 -1.65 7.21
N GLY A 256 16.74 -2.50 6.67
CA GLY A 256 15.39 -2.72 7.14
C GLY A 256 15.34 -3.97 8.01
N VAL A 257 14.91 -3.83 9.27
CA VAL A 257 14.80 -4.91 10.25
C VAL A 257 13.34 -5.17 10.58
N SER A 258 12.95 -6.44 10.62
CA SER A 258 11.63 -6.90 11.03
C SER A 258 11.73 -8.19 11.85
N ALA A 259 10.61 -8.62 12.44
CA ALA A 259 10.55 -9.92 13.13
C ALA A 259 10.83 -11.13 12.21
N TRP A 260 10.73 -10.96 10.88
CA TRP A 260 10.89 -12.04 9.90
C TRP A 260 12.24 -12.03 9.18
N GLY A 261 13.12 -11.07 9.51
CA GLY A 261 14.46 -10.96 8.93
C GLY A 261 14.86 -9.52 8.61
N VAL A 262 15.93 -9.42 7.83
CA VAL A 262 16.63 -8.18 7.50
C VAL A 262 16.72 -8.02 5.98
N VAL A 263 16.64 -6.78 5.50
CA VAL A 263 16.90 -6.39 4.11
C VAL A 263 17.91 -5.25 4.08
N VAL A 264 18.96 -5.38 3.27
CA VAL A 264 19.96 -4.33 3.06
C VAL A 264 19.74 -3.71 1.67
N PHE A 265 19.85 -2.39 1.56
CA PHE A 265 19.62 -1.65 0.31
C PHE A 265 20.39 -0.32 0.26
N GLY A 266 20.53 0.27 -0.93
CA GLY A 266 21.27 1.52 -1.17
C GLY A 266 22.69 1.29 -1.69
N GLU A 267 23.41 2.38 -1.97
CA GLU A 267 24.84 2.34 -2.35
C GLU A 267 25.66 1.71 -1.22
N GLY A 268 26.56 0.78 -1.60
CA GLY A 268 27.38 0.00 -0.66
C GLY A 268 26.72 -1.27 -0.09
N ALA A 269 25.45 -1.53 -0.41
CA ALA A 269 24.80 -2.80 -0.05
C ALA A 269 25.34 -3.96 -0.91
N THR A 270 26.39 -4.64 -0.45
CA THR A 270 26.70 -6.00 -0.91
C THR A 270 25.69 -6.96 -0.30
N GLY A 271 24.86 -7.58 -1.16
CA GLY A 271 23.72 -8.41 -0.77
C GLY A 271 24.05 -9.78 -0.18
#